data_AF-A0A952HDV9-F1
#
_entry.id   AF-A0A952HDV9-F1
#
_cell.length_a   1.000
_cell.length_b   1.000
_cell.length_c   1.000
_cell.angle_alpha   90.00
_cell.angle_beta   90.00
_cell.angle_gamma   90.00
#
_symmetry.space_group_name_H-M   'P 1'
#
loop_
_entity.id
_entity.type
_entity.pdbx_description
1 polymer ?
#
loop_
_entity_poly.entity_id
_entity_poly.type
_entity_poly.pdbx_seq_one_letter_code
_entity_poly.pdbx_strand_id
1 'polypeptide(L)'
;TQVNERVDGFRYLLRDILTVNSTLVSERQNEEMTRLAHSSNRQGEEVKKISSWAAILFAPTLIASIYGMNFTHMPELSWPLGYPLAVLAMVGLSGLLYSIFKRRGWL
;
A
#
# COMPACT_ATOMS: atom_id res chain seq x y z
N THR A 1 -0.90 -48.17 46.55
CA THR A 1 -1.66 -46.96 46.15
C THR A 1 -0.79 -45.71 46.02
N GLN A 2 0.31 -45.56 46.76
CA GLN A 2 1.24 -44.40 46.67
C GLN A 2 1.94 -44.19 45.31
N VAL A 3 2.22 -45.26 44.56
CA VAL A 3 2.79 -45.16 43.19
C VAL A 3 1.80 -44.51 42.22
N ASN A 4 0.50 -44.74 42.41
CA ASN A 4 -0.53 -44.16 41.55
C ASN A 4 -0.63 -42.64 41.75
N GLU A 5 -0.58 -42.17 43.00
CA GLU A 5 -0.54 -40.73 43.31
C GLU A 5 0.67 -40.01 42.70
N ARG A 6 1.85 -40.63 42.70
CA ARG A 6 3.04 -40.06 42.05
C ARG A 6 2.88 -39.99 40.53
N VAL A 7 2.26 -41.01 39.93
CA VAL A 7 1.97 -41.05 38.48
C VAL A 7 0.93 -39.98 38.11
N ASP A 8 -0.10 -39.80 38.93
CA ASP A 8 -1.13 -38.78 38.73
C ASP A 8 -0.57 -37.36 38.91
N GLY A 9 0.32 -37.15 39.88
CA GLY A 9 1.05 -35.89 40.05
C GLY A 9 1.94 -35.55 38.85
N PHE A 10 2.66 -36.53 38.30
CA PHE A 10 3.46 -36.34 37.08
C PHE A 10 2.59 -35.97 35.86
N ARG A 11 1.46 -36.65 35.70
CA ARG A 11 0.50 -36.35 34.62
C ARG A 11 -0.09 -34.95 34.75
N TYR A 12 -0.36 -34.52 35.97
CA TYR A 12 -0.82 -33.16 36.26
C TYR A 12 0.24 -32.13 35.85
N LEU A 13 1.48 -32.30 36.29
CA LEU A 13 2.58 -31.40 35.92
C LEU A 13 2.81 -31.34 34.41
N LEU A 14 2.76 -32.48 33.71
CA LEU A 14 2.91 -32.50 32.26
C LEU A 14 1.76 -31.76 31.55
N ARG A 15 0.52 -31.92 32.02
CA ARG A 15 -0.62 -31.17 31.50
C ARG A 15 -0.50 -29.68 31.77
N ASP A 16 -0.08 -29.30 32.96
CA ASP A 16 0.11 -27.91 33.35
C ASP A 16 1.17 -27.25 32.47
N ILE A 17 2.34 -27.89 32.32
CA ILE A 17 3.42 -27.43 31.42
C ILE A 17 2.94 -27.33 29.97
N LEU A 18 2.21 -28.33 29.44
CA LEU A 18 1.68 -28.31 28.08
C LEU A 18 0.68 -27.17 27.87
N THR A 19 -0.17 -26.91 28.88
CA THR A 19 -1.16 -25.83 28.87
C THR A 19 -0.49 -24.45 28.91
N VAL A 20 0.54 -24.30 29.73
CA VAL A 20 1.35 -23.08 29.76
C VAL A 20 2.07 -22.88 28.42
N ASN A 21 2.65 -23.94 27.85
CA ASN A 21 3.34 -23.86 26.57
C ASN A 21 2.39 -23.44 25.44
N SER A 22 1.21 -24.05 25.34
CA SER A 22 0.22 -23.68 24.33
C SER A 22 -0.28 -22.23 24.52
N THR A 23 -0.44 -21.79 25.76
CA THR A 23 -0.83 -20.40 26.08
C THR A 23 0.28 -19.42 25.69
N LEU A 24 1.53 -19.69 26.05
CA LEU A 24 2.69 -18.85 25.66
C LEU A 24 2.88 -18.79 24.14
N VAL A 25 2.68 -19.91 23.44
CA VAL A 25 2.71 -19.94 21.97
C VAL A 25 1.58 -19.08 21.39
N SER A 26 0.36 -19.19 21.95
CA SER A 26 -0.78 -18.37 21.52
C SER A 26 -0.52 -16.86 21.74
N GLU A 27 0.10 -16.49 22.87
CA GLU A 27 0.47 -15.08 23.12
C GLU A 27 1.50 -14.57 22.12
N ARG A 28 2.56 -15.34 21.88
CA ARG A 28 3.59 -14.99 20.87
C ARG A 28 2.97 -14.85 19.47
N GLN A 29 2.11 -15.78 19.08
CA GLN A 29 1.40 -15.70 17.81
C GLN A 29 0.52 -14.44 17.71
N ASN A 30 -0.13 -14.04 18.80
CA ASN A 30 -0.95 -12.84 18.82
C ASN A 30 -0.11 -11.55 18.72
N GLU A 31 1.05 -11.52 19.37
CA GLU A 31 2.01 -10.42 19.22
C GLU A 31 2.56 -10.33 17.79
N GLU A 32 2.97 -11.45 17.21
CA GLU A 32 3.47 -11.53 15.83
C GLU A 32 2.38 -11.07 14.85
N MET A 33 1.14 -11.53 15.01
CA MET A 33 0.02 -11.11 14.17
C MET A 33 -0.22 -9.59 14.26
N THR A 34 -0.17 -9.03 15.47
CA THR A 34 -0.32 -7.59 15.69
C THR A 34 0.82 -6.82 15.01
N ARG A 35 2.07 -7.27 15.17
CA ARG A 35 3.25 -6.66 14.53
C ARG A 35 3.17 -6.72 13.01
N LEU A 36 2.76 -7.87 12.46
CA LEU A 36 2.55 -8.06 11.02
C LEU A 36 1.41 -7.18 10.50
N ALA A 37 0.30 -7.06 11.23
CA ALA A 37 -0.83 -6.20 10.86
C ALA A 37 -0.41 -4.71 10.85
N HIS A 38 0.33 -4.25 11.86
CA HIS A 38 0.89 -2.90 11.86
C HIS A 38 1.86 -2.67 10.69
N SER A 39 2.77 -3.61 10.42
CA SER A 39 3.70 -3.53 9.28
C SER A 39 2.96 -3.53 7.94
N SER A 40 1.92 -4.35 7.80
CA SER A 40 1.08 -4.45 6.60
C SER A 40 0.34 -3.14 6.33
N ASN A 41 -0.25 -2.52 7.36
CA ASN A 41 -0.91 -1.21 7.22
C ASN A 41 0.08 -0.14 6.75
N ARG A 42 1.28 -0.07 7.34
CA ARG A 42 2.33 0.87 6.92
C ARG A 42 2.77 0.62 5.47
N GLN A 43 2.97 -0.64 5.09
CA GLN A 43 3.27 -0.99 3.69
C GLN A 43 2.14 -0.57 2.74
N GLY A 44 0.88 -0.75 3.15
CA GLY A 44 -0.28 -0.31 2.37
C GLY A 44 -0.30 1.21 2.15
N GLU A 45 0.09 1.99 3.15
CA GLU A 45 0.25 3.46 3.00
C GLU A 45 1.40 3.84 2.07
N GLU A 46 2.55 3.17 2.18
CA GLU A 46 3.70 3.43 1.30
C GLU A 46 3.38 3.05 -0.16
N VAL A 47 2.69 1.94 -0.41
CA VAL A 47 2.23 1.55 -1.75
C VAL A 47 1.26 2.59 -2.33
N LYS A 48 0.35 3.14 -1.52
CA LYS A 48 -0.55 4.22 -1.95
C LYS A 48 0.24 5.46 -2.37
N LYS A 49 1.28 5.85 -1.62
CA LYS A 49 2.16 6.98 -1.98
C LYS A 49 2.89 6.74 -3.30
N ILE A 50 3.52 5.59 -3.46
CA ILE A 50 4.27 5.24 -4.69
C ILE A 50 3.33 5.22 -5.90
N SER A 51 2.17 4.58 -5.77
CA SER A 51 1.16 4.53 -6.84
C SER A 51 0.63 5.93 -7.21
N SER A 52 0.43 6.79 -6.22
CA SER A 52 0.00 8.19 -6.45
C SER A 52 1.05 8.99 -7.22
N TRP A 53 2.32 8.88 -6.84
CA TRP A 53 3.42 9.52 -7.58
C TRP A 53 3.56 8.98 -9.00
N ALA A 54 3.42 7.68 -9.19
CA ALA A 54 3.40 7.08 -10.53
C ALA A 54 2.27 7.67 -11.38
N ALA A 55 1.05 7.76 -10.85
CA ALA A 55 -0.09 8.35 -11.58
C ALA A 55 0.14 9.81 -11.98
N ILE A 56 0.75 10.62 -11.09
CA ILE A 56 1.10 12.03 -11.37
C ILE A 56 2.09 12.14 -12.54
N LEU A 57 3.05 11.22 -12.64
CA LEU A 57 4.04 11.19 -13.74
C LEU A 57 3.47 10.58 -15.03
N PHE A 58 2.55 9.61 -14.92
CA PHE A 58 1.94 8.97 -16.08
C PHE A 58 1.01 9.93 -16.85
N ALA A 59 0.23 10.76 -16.15
CA ALA A 59 -0.71 11.68 -16.75
C ALA A 59 -0.10 12.62 -17.83
N PRO A 60 0.95 13.42 -17.56
CA PRO A 60 1.57 14.29 -18.55
C PRO A 60 2.33 13.48 -19.60
N THR A 61 2.94 12.36 -19.23
CA THR A 61 3.65 11.47 -20.15
C THR A 61 2.72 10.90 -21.22
N LEU A 62 1.48 10.54 -20.85
CA LEU A 62 0.45 10.08 -21.79
C LEU A 62 0.08 11.17 -22.80
N ILE A 63 -0.16 12.40 -22.33
CA ILE A 63 -0.48 13.54 -23.21
C ILE A 63 0.73 13.84 -24.11
N ALA A 64 1.95 13.82 -23.55
CA ALA A 64 3.18 14.04 -24.31
C ALA A 64 3.40 12.94 -25.36
N SER A 65 3.05 11.69 -25.06
CA SER A 65 3.08 10.59 -26.00
C SER A 65 2.07 10.77 -27.14
N ILE A 66 0.84 11.19 -26.83
CA ILE A 66 -0.20 11.47 -27.84
C ILE A 66 0.22 12.62 -28.76
N TYR A 67 0.77 13.69 -28.19
CA TYR A 67 1.26 14.86 -28.96
C TYR A 67 2.61 14.61 -29.65
N GLY A 68 3.39 13.63 -29.20
CA GLY A 68 4.65 13.20 -29.83
C GLY A 68 4.45 12.26 -31.03
N MET A 69 3.28 11.63 -31.13
CA MET A 69 2.88 10.92 -32.35
C MET A 69 2.63 11.95 -33.45
N ASN A 70 3.41 11.85 -34.53
CA ASN A 70 3.50 12.83 -35.63
C ASN A 70 2.21 12.86 -36.48
N PHE A 71 1.10 13.32 -35.92
CA PHE A 71 -0.15 13.51 -36.67
C PHE A 71 -0.01 14.76 -37.55
N THR A 72 0.34 14.55 -38.82
CA THR A 72 0.41 15.57 -39.88
C THR A 72 -0.94 16.27 -40.15
N HIS A 73 -2.05 15.77 -39.59
CA HIS A 73 -3.39 16.37 -39.67
C HIS A 73 -4.05 16.39 -38.28
N MET A 74 -3.72 17.39 -37.45
CA MET A 74 -4.55 17.78 -36.30
C MET A 74 -5.20 19.14 -36.63
N PRO A 75 -6.54 19.24 -36.77
CA PRO A 75 -7.22 20.51 -37.09
C PRO A 75 -6.97 21.61 -36.03
N GLU A 76 -6.56 21.24 -34.82
CA GLU A 76 -6.19 22.10 -33.69
C GLU A 76 -4.87 22.88 -33.91
N LEU A 77 -4.01 22.44 -34.86
CA LEU A 77 -2.72 23.06 -35.17
C LEU A 77 -2.84 24.31 -36.07
N SER A 78 -4.02 24.55 -36.63
CA SER A 78 -4.31 25.78 -37.39
C SER A 78 -4.38 27.03 -36.51
N TRP A 79 -4.48 26.87 -35.19
CA TRP A 79 -4.52 27.95 -34.22
C TRP A 79 -3.18 28.05 -33.47
N PRO A 80 -2.44 29.18 -33.52
CA PRO A 80 -1.19 29.38 -32.77
C PRO A 80 -1.27 29.13 -31.25
N LEU A 81 -2.47 29.08 -30.67
CA LEU A 81 -2.70 28.78 -29.25
C LEU A 81 -2.86 27.29 -28.91
N GLY A 82 -2.96 26.38 -29.88
CA GLY A 82 -3.17 24.94 -29.62
C GLY A 82 -2.04 24.29 -28.83
N TYR A 83 -0.78 24.59 -29.20
CA TYR A 83 0.40 24.06 -28.51
C TYR A 83 0.55 24.60 -27.07
N PRO A 84 0.45 25.93 -26.81
CA PRO A 84 0.41 26.47 -25.45
C PRO A 84 -0.73 25.88 -24.60
N LEU A 85 -1.94 25.71 -25.18
CA LEU A 85 -3.09 25.15 -24.48
C LEU A 85 -2.85 23.69 -24.07
N ALA A 86 -2.22 22.88 -24.93
CA ALA A 86 -1.87 21.49 -24.63
C ALA A 86 -0.88 21.41 -23.46
N VAL A 87 0.14 22.28 -23.44
CA VAL A 87 1.10 22.37 -22.32
C VAL A 87 0.38 22.82 -21.04
N LEU A 88 -0.52 23.80 -21.14
CA LEU A 88 -1.33 24.27 -20.01
C LEU A 88 -2.25 23.16 -19.49
N ALA A 89 -2.81 22.34 -20.38
CA ALA A 89 -3.60 21.16 -20.03
C ALA A 89 -2.74 20.08 -19.37
N MET A 90 -1.51 19.82 -19.82
CA MET A 90 -0.58 18.89 -19.15
C MET A 90 -0.26 19.35 -17.73
N VAL A 91 0.18 20.60 -17.57
CA VAL A 91 0.53 21.18 -16.26
C VAL A 91 -0.72 21.25 -15.37
N GLY A 92 -1.87 21.61 -15.95
CA GLY A 92 -3.15 21.64 -15.27
C GLY A 92 -3.61 20.26 -14.79
N LEU A 93 -3.48 19.22 -15.61
CA LEU A 93 -3.87 17.86 -15.24
C LEU A 93 -2.94 17.30 -14.15
N SER A 94 -1.63 17.48 -14.30
CA SER A 94 -0.65 17.10 -13.28
C SER A 94 -0.87 17.83 -11.97
N GLY A 95 -1.13 19.14 -12.02
CA GLY A 95 -1.44 19.97 -10.85
C GLY A 95 -2.77 19.58 -10.18
N LEU A 96 -3.79 19.25 -10.98
CA LEU A 96 -5.07 18.76 -10.49
C LEU A 96 -4.93 17.41 -9.78
N LEU A 97 -4.22 16.45 -10.40
CA LEU A 97 -3.92 15.16 -9.77
C LEU A 97 -3.13 15.35 -8.47
N TYR A 98 -2.09 16.18 -8.49
CA TYR A 98 -1.31 16.50 -7.29
C TYR A 98 -2.19 17.08 -6.18
N SER A 99 -3.09 18.01 -6.51
CA SER A 99 -4.03 18.62 -5.55
C SER A 99 -5.03 17.59 -4.97
N ILE A 100 -5.54 16.69 -5.81
CA ILE A 100 -6.44 15.61 -5.40
C ILE A 100 -5.72 14.63 -4.46
N PHE A 101 -4.53 14.16 -4.83
CA PHE A 101 -3.75 13.23 -4.00
C PHE A 101 -3.32 13.85 -2.67
N LYS A 102 -2.94 15.14 -2.69
CA LYS A 102 -2.62 15.92 -1.48
C LYS A 102 -3.83 16.09 -0.57
N ARG A 103 -5.02 16.39 -1.11
CA ARG A 103 -6.27 16.47 -0.33
C ARG A 103 -6.71 15.13 0.23
N ARG A 104 -6.40 14.03 -0.46
CA ARG A 104 -6.71 12.66 -0.02
C ARG A 104 -5.76 12.15 1.06
N GLY A 105 -4.67 12.88 1.38
CA GLY A 105 -3.64 12.45 2.32
C GLY A 105 -2.85 11.23 1.82
N TRP A 106 -2.81 11.02 0.51
CA TRP A 106 -2.07 9.92 -0.13
C TRP A 106 -0.63 10.31 -0.48
N LEU A 107 -0.26 11.57 -0.24
CA LEU A 107 1.08 12.13 -0.39
C LEU A 107 1.64 12.50 0.99
#